data_AF-A0A7J9K998-F1
#
_entry.id   AF-A0A7J9K998-F1
#
_cell.length_a   1.000
_cell.length_b   1.000
_cell.length_c   1.000
_cell.angle_alpha   90.00
_cell.angle_beta   90.00
_cell.angle_gamma   90.00
#
_symmetry.space_group_name_H-M   'P 1'
#
loop_
_entity.id
_entity.type
_entity.pdbx_description
1 polymer ?
#
loop_
_entity_poly.entity_id
_entity_poly.type
_entity_poly.pdbx_seq_one_letter_code
_entity_poly.pdbx_strand_id
1 'polypeptide(L)'
;MIAAASDAFWDGGSACGRNYKVECRGATNQGDPNPCRGQDYMVVKIVDYCPSGCQGNIDLSQEAFAAIANPDAGKIEILLPLL
;
A
#
# COMPACT_ATOMS: atom_id res chain seq x y z
N MET A 1 2.90 7.11 7.75
CA MET A 1 4.07 6.67 6.96
C MET A 1 3.93 7.15 5.52
N ILE A 2 4.78 6.72 4.59
CA ILE A 2 4.77 7.22 3.20
C ILE A 2 4.52 6.11 2.18
N ALA A 3 4.04 6.51 1.00
CA ALA A 3 3.85 5.63 -0.15
C ALA A 3 4.09 6.40 -1.47
N ALA A 4 4.38 5.66 -2.54
CA ALA A 4 4.41 6.16 -3.90
C ALA A 4 3.14 5.73 -4.65
N ALA A 5 2.62 6.58 -5.54
CA ALA A 5 1.43 6.29 -6.34
C ALA A 5 1.80 5.76 -7.73
N SER A 6 1.06 4.77 -8.23
CA SER A 6 1.18 4.30 -9.62
C SER A 6 0.47 5.23 -10.58
N ASP A 7 0.60 5.00 -11.89
CA ASP A 7 -0.15 5.74 -12.92
C ASP A 7 -1.65 5.74 -12.67
N ALA A 8 -2.21 4.60 -12.25
CA ALA A 8 -3.63 4.46 -11.99
C ALA A 8 -4.10 5.24 -10.75
N PHE A 9 -3.18 5.62 -9.85
CA PHE A 9 -3.49 6.29 -8.59
C PHE A 9 -3.01 7.74 -8.52
N TRP A 10 -2.03 8.12 -9.35
CA TRP A 10 -1.38 9.43 -9.31
C TRP A 10 -2.34 10.60 -9.57
N ASP A 11 -3.35 10.37 -10.41
CA ASP A 11 -4.41 11.33 -10.76
C ASP A 11 -3.84 12.70 -11.18
N GLY A 12 -2.92 12.69 -12.15
CA GLY A 12 -2.27 13.91 -12.64
C GLY A 12 -1.48 14.69 -11.57
N GLY A 13 -1.09 14.04 -10.47
CA GLY A 13 -0.40 14.64 -9.33
C GLY A 13 -1.31 15.05 -8.18
N SER A 14 -2.64 14.93 -8.33
CA SER A 14 -3.59 15.31 -7.29
C SER A 14 -3.48 14.41 -6.04
N ALA A 15 -2.98 13.18 -6.19
CA ALA A 15 -2.77 12.26 -5.08
C ALA A 15 -1.63 12.68 -4.16
N CYS A 16 -0.62 13.40 -4.67
CA CYS A 16 0.53 13.83 -3.89
C CYS A 16 0.08 14.70 -2.70
N GLY A 17 0.62 14.39 -1.52
CA GLY A 17 0.29 15.10 -0.30
C GLY A 17 -0.96 14.60 0.44
N ARG A 18 -1.81 13.78 -0.20
CA ARG A 18 -3.01 13.21 0.44
C ARG A 18 -2.66 12.05 1.35
N ASN A 19 -3.46 11.88 2.41
CA ASN A 19 -3.39 10.75 3.32
C ASN A 19 -4.45 9.72 2.96
N TYR A 20 -4.10 8.44 3.08
CA TYR A 20 -5.00 7.31 2.87
C TYR A 20 -4.87 6.33 4.03
N LYS A 21 -6.00 5.80 4.49
CA LYS A 21 -6.03 4.58 5.30
C LYS A 21 -5.81 3.40 4.36
N VAL A 22 -4.92 2.49 4.75
CA VAL A 22 -4.58 1.28 4.01
C VAL A 22 -4.78 0.09 4.93
N GLU A 23 -5.64 -0.82 4.52
CA GLU A 23 -5.95 -2.05 5.26
C GLU A 23 -5.52 -3.26 4.44
N CYS A 24 -4.80 -4.20 5.06
CA CYS A 24 -4.48 -5.47 4.42
C CYS A 24 -5.73 -6.36 4.37
N ARG A 25 -6.03 -6.93 3.20
CA ARG A 25 -7.18 -7.82 2.98
C ARG A 25 -6.82 -9.25 2.65
N GLY A 26 -5.60 -9.51 2.19
CA GLY A 26 -5.16 -10.87 1.93
C GLY A 26 -3.89 -10.99 1.12
N ALA A 27 -3.58 -12.23 0.77
CA ALA A 27 -2.44 -12.60 -0.06
C ALA A 27 -2.70 -12.35 -1.54
N THR A 28 -1.64 -12.10 -2.30
CA THR A 28 -1.66 -12.12 -3.78
C THR A 28 -0.89 -13.30 -4.36
N ASN A 29 -0.23 -14.10 -3.51
CA ASN A 29 0.60 -15.23 -3.92
C ASN A 29 0.45 -16.42 -2.96
N GLN A 30 1.05 -17.56 -3.33
CA GLN A 30 0.96 -18.82 -2.58
C GLN A 30 2.05 -18.98 -1.51
N GLY A 31 3.05 -18.09 -1.46
CA GLY A 31 4.19 -18.20 -0.54
C GLY A 31 3.82 -17.86 0.90
N ASP A 32 2.94 -16.88 1.08
CA ASP A 32 2.36 -16.53 2.37
C ASP A 32 0.83 -16.35 2.22
N PRO A 33 0.02 -17.36 2.56
CA PRO A 33 -1.43 -17.30 2.40
C PRO A 33 -2.14 -16.41 3.42
N ASN A 34 -1.48 -15.99 4.51
CA ASN A 34 -2.08 -15.16 5.56
C ASN A 34 -1.14 -14.00 5.95
N PRO A 35 -0.84 -13.08 5.02
CA PRO A 35 0.21 -12.09 5.25
C PRO A 35 -0.23 -10.96 6.16
N CYS A 36 -1.54 -10.73 6.32
CA CYS A 36 -2.06 -9.60 7.08
C CYS A 36 -1.78 -9.74 8.58
N ARG A 37 -1.37 -8.64 9.21
CA ARG A 37 -1.24 -8.51 10.67
C ARG A 37 -2.55 -8.00 11.26
N GLY A 38 -2.77 -8.25 12.55
CA GLY A 38 -3.99 -7.89 13.29
C GLY A 38 -4.20 -6.39 13.53
N GLN A 39 -3.63 -5.50 12.70
CA GLN A 39 -3.94 -4.06 12.72
C GLN A 39 -5.03 -3.76 11.70
N ASP A 40 -6.03 -2.98 12.10
CA ASP A 40 -7.18 -2.65 11.24
C ASP A 40 -6.77 -1.81 10.01
N TYR A 41 -5.79 -0.91 10.13
CA TYR A 41 -5.26 -0.11 9.03
C TYR A 41 -3.98 0.67 9.40
N MET A 42 -3.26 1.16 8.39
CA MET A 42 -2.17 2.13 8.50
C MET A 42 -2.50 3.39 7.70
N VAL A 43 -2.15 4.58 8.22
CA VAL A 43 -2.27 5.84 7.46
C VAL A 43 -0.96 6.15 6.75
N VAL A 44 -1.02 6.31 5.43
CA VAL A 44 0.11 6.71 4.59
C VAL A 44 -0.16 8.00 3.83
N LYS A 45 0.88 8.80 3.64
CA LYS A 45 0.87 9.98 2.77
C LYS A 45 1.53 9.64 1.44
N ILE A 46 0.90 10.00 0.32
CA ILE A 46 1.56 9.91 -0.99
C ILE A 46 2.60 11.00 -1.09
N VAL A 47 3.86 10.64 -1.35
CA VAL A 47 4.97 11.59 -1.47
C VAL A 47 5.81 11.41 -2.73
N ASP A 48 5.52 10.37 -3.52
CA ASP A 48 6.26 10.04 -4.73
C ASP A 48 5.34 9.42 -5.79
N TYR A 49 5.83 9.38 -7.02
CA TYR A 49 5.18 8.82 -8.19
C TYR A 49 6.07 7.72 -8.78
N CYS A 50 5.55 6.48 -8.89
CA CYS A 50 6.27 5.36 -9.50
C CYS A 50 5.59 4.78 -10.75
N PRO A 51 5.79 5.38 -11.95
CA PRO A 51 5.12 4.95 -13.19
C PRO A 51 5.42 3.50 -13.60
N SER A 52 6.71 3.12 -13.63
CA SER A 52 7.16 1.78 -14.03
C SER A 52 7.60 0.91 -12.84
N GLY A 53 7.66 1.48 -11.64
CA GLY A 53 8.19 0.84 -10.43
C GLY A 53 7.12 0.29 -9.49
N CYS A 54 5.90 0.84 -9.55
CA CYS A 54 4.82 0.39 -8.69
C CYS A 54 4.34 -1.00 -9.13
N GLN A 55 4.67 -2.05 -8.38
CA GLN A 55 4.12 -3.40 -8.60
C GLN A 55 2.65 -3.54 -8.12
N GLY A 56 1.96 -2.42 -7.84
CA GLY A 56 0.58 -2.31 -7.38
C GLY A 56 0.01 -0.90 -7.58
N ASN A 57 -1.12 -0.59 -6.94
CA ASN A 57 -1.75 0.73 -7.04
C ASN A 57 -0.98 1.80 -6.25
N ILE A 58 -0.44 1.41 -5.10
CA ILE A 58 0.45 2.21 -4.27
C ILE A 58 1.62 1.32 -3.83
N ASP A 59 2.81 1.89 -3.74
CA ASP A 59 4.00 1.24 -3.20
C ASP A 59 4.23 1.78 -1.78
N LEU A 60 4.12 0.89 -0.79
CA LEU A 60 4.25 1.26 0.62
C LEU A 60 5.73 1.28 0.99
N SER A 61 6.14 2.27 1.79
CA SER A 61 7.43 2.16 2.51
C SER A 61 7.52 0.84 3.28
N GLN A 62 8.73 0.30 3.44
CA GLN A 62 8.95 -0.98 4.11
C GLN A 62 8.33 -1.01 5.50
N GLU A 63 8.43 0.09 6.24
CA GLU A 63 7.83 0.24 7.57
C GLU A 63 6.30 0.21 7.47
N ALA A 64 5.70 0.89 6.47
CA ALA A 64 4.25 0.89 6.25
C ALA A 64 3.71 -0.48 5.90
N PHE A 65 4.40 -1.19 5.02
CA PHE A 65 4.07 -2.58 4.70
C PHE A 65 4.19 -3.46 5.95
N ALA A 66 5.31 -3.36 6.68
CA ALA A 66 5.56 -4.14 7.89
C ALA A 66 4.61 -3.80 9.05
N ALA A 67 3.89 -2.68 9.03
CA ALA A 67 2.85 -2.45 10.03
C ALA A 67 1.63 -3.36 9.81
N ILE A 68 1.22 -3.56 8.55
CA ILE A 68 -0.04 -4.22 8.19
C ILE A 68 0.13 -5.63 7.63
N ALA A 69 1.33 -6.03 7.19
CA ALA A 69 1.55 -7.35 6.59
C ALA A 69 3.00 -7.85 6.69
N ASN A 70 3.18 -9.17 6.61
CA ASN A 70 4.48 -9.83 6.56
C ASN A 70 5.30 -9.38 5.32
N PRO A 71 6.46 -8.71 5.47
CA PRO A 71 7.25 -8.21 4.35
C PRO A 71 7.64 -9.27 3.31
N ASP A 72 7.81 -10.52 3.74
CA ASP A 72 8.16 -11.64 2.86
C ASP A 72 7.06 -11.96 1.84
N ALA A 73 5.82 -11.53 2.10
CA ALA A 73 4.73 -11.65 1.15
C ALA A 73 4.98 -10.80 -0.12
N GLY A 74 5.74 -9.71 -0.02
CA GLY A 74 6.10 -8.79 -1.11
C GLY A 74 4.94 -7.97 -1.70
N LYS A 75 3.75 -8.56 -1.82
CA LYS A 75 2.54 -7.92 -2.34
C LYS A 75 1.28 -8.48 -1.67
N ILE A 76 0.38 -7.59 -1.29
CA ILE A 76 -0.88 -7.89 -0.61
C ILE A 76 -2.06 -7.24 -1.32
N GLU A 77 -3.25 -7.80 -1.13
CA GLU A 77 -4.48 -7.10 -1.44
C GLU A 77 -4.75 -6.06 -0.36
N ILE A 78 -5.17 -4.85 -0.76
CA ILE A 78 -5.48 -3.77 0.16
C ILE A 78 -6.85 -3.18 -0.11
N LEU A 79 -7.45 -2.63 0.96
CA LEU A 79 -8.60 -1.74 0.88
C LEU A 79 -8.17 -0.34 1.27
N LEU A 80 -8.66 0.66 0.52
CA LEU A 80 -8.53 2.09 0.85
C LEU A 80 -9.89 2.61 1.32
N PRO A 81 -10.26 2.42 2.61
CA PRO A 81 -11.52 2.94 3.10
C PRO A 81 -11.56 4.46 3.00
N LEU A 82 -12.75 4.99 2.72
CA LEU A 82 -12.98 6.43 2.76
C LEU A 82 -12.66 6.96 4.16
N LEU A 83 -11.96 8.09 4.22
CA LEU A 83 -11.68 8.83 5.45
C LEU A 83 -12.94 9.50 5.99
#